data_AF-A0AAX2HFE5-F1
#
_entry.id   AF-A0AAX2HFE5-F1
#
_cell.length_a   1.000
_cell.length_b   1.000
_cell.length_c   1.000
_cell.angle_alpha   90.00
_cell.angle_beta   90.00
_cell.angle_gamma   90.00
#
_symmetry.space_group_name_H-M   'P 1'
#
loop_
_entity.id
_entity.type
_entity.pdbx_description
1 polymer ?
#
loop_
_entity_poly.entity_id
_entity_poly.type
_entity_poly.pdbx_seq_one_letter_code
_entity_poly.pdbx_strand_id
1 'polypeptide(L)'
;MGKTVPIRLNDEQLARVEESAALAGYKHLSTYMRDRLLEPSKVDSHQGGIDQWADQQRIMSLLESLDQAQATNRTILAIVVYLLRQNSTQGKLSELRAELSALGSNEEALAALLPELAKDIERLSGED
;
A
#
# COMPACT_ATOMS: atom_id res chain seq x y z
N MET A 1 -28.87 48.04 10.97
CA MET A 1 -27.98 47.87 12.15
C MET A 1 -27.75 46.38 12.34
N GLY A 2 -26.55 45.87 12.04
CA GLY A 2 -26.22 44.46 12.23
C GLY A 2 -26.16 44.12 13.72
N LYS A 3 -26.70 42.96 14.12
CA LYS A 3 -26.65 42.49 15.51
C LYS A 3 -25.26 41.88 15.77
N THR A 4 -24.53 42.43 16.74
CA THR A 4 -23.25 41.86 17.20
C THR A 4 -23.51 40.72 18.18
N VAL A 5 -22.86 39.58 17.97
CA VAL A 5 -22.94 38.42 18.88
C VAL A 5 -21.62 38.33 19.64
N PRO A 6 -21.61 38.45 20.98
CA PRO A 6 -20.39 38.29 21.76
C PRO A 6 -20.04 36.80 21.87
N ILE A 7 -18.82 36.44 21.48
CA ILE A 7 -18.25 35.10 21.64
C ILE A 7 -17.20 35.18 22.75
N ARG A 8 -17.28 34.28 23.74
CA ARG A 8 -16.26 34.14 24.78
C ARG A 8 -15.42 32.91 24.48
N LEU A 9 -14.13 33.13 24.29
CA LEU A 9 -13.13 32.07 24.10
C LEU A 9 -12.25 32.03 25.36
N ASN A 10 -11.79 30.83 25.72
CA ASN A 10 -10.69 30.70 26.67
C ASN A 10 -9.35 30.96 25.97
N ASP A 11 -8.27 31.10 26.74
CA ASP A 11 -6.96 31.49 26.22
C ASP A 11 -6.41 30.46 25.21
N GLU A 12 -6.65 29.17 25.45
CA GLU A 12 -6.25 28.10 24.52
C GLU A 12 -7.02 28.14 23.19
N GLN A 13 -8.33 28.38 23.25
CA GLN A 13 -9.18 28.52 22.07
C GLN A 13 -8.79 29.77 21.28
N LEU A 14 -8.49 30.87 21.96
CA LEU A 14 -8.05 32.09 21.32
C LEU A 14 -6.74 31.87 20.56
N ALA A 15 -5.74 31.26 21.20
CA ALA A 15 -4.44 30.96 20.58
C ALA A 15 -4.60 30.08 19.32
N ARG A 16 -5.44 29.05 19.37
CA ARG A 16 -5.71 28.18 18.21
C ARG A 16 -6.40 28.91 17.06
N VAL A 17 -7.33 29.82 17.36
CA VAL A 17 -8.03 30.60 16.32
C VAL A 17 -7.09 31.64 15.71
N GLU A 18 -6.20 32.23 16.50
CA GLU A 18 -5.18 33.16 16.00
C GLU A 18 -4.16 32.47 15.09
N GLU A 19 -3.64 31.31 15.51
CA GLU A 19 -2.72 30.50 14.71
C GLU A 19 -3.36 30.08 13.38
N SER A 20 -4.60 29.57 13.44
CA SER A 20 -5.32 29.14 12.24
C SER A 20 -5.72 30.30 11.33
N ALA A 21 -6.02 31.49 11.87
CA ALA A 21 -6.24 32.70 11.08
C ALA A 21 -4.95 33.15 10.38
N ALA A 22 -3.81 33.09 11.07
CA ALA A 22 -2.51 33.44 10.51
C ALA A 22 -2.09 32.47 9.39
N LEU A 23 -2.27 31.16 9.60
CA LEU A 23 -1.99 30.12 8.61
C LEU A 23 -2.88 30.27 7.36
N ALA A 24 -4.13 30.68 7.54
CA ALA A 24 -5.05 30.96 6.44
C ALA A 24 -4.84 32.34 5.78
N GLY A 25 -3.85 33.12 6.22
CA GLY A 25 -3.49 34.42 5.65
C GLY A 25 -4.44 35.56 6.00
N TYR A 26 -5.30 35.38 7.01
CA TYR A 26 -6.25 36.41 7.42
C TYR A 26 -5.58 37.48 8.28
N LYS A 27 -5.75 38.75 7.88
CA LYS A 27 -5.26 39.91 8.65
C LYS A 27 -6.06 40.18 9.93
N HIS A 28 -7.32 39.75 9.98
CA HIS A 28 -8.24 40.03 11.09
C HIS A 28 -9.02 38.78 11.50
N LEU A 29 -8.93 38.44 12.79
CA LEU A 29 -9.60 37.29 13.42
C LEU A 29 -11.13 37.31 13.20
N SER A 30 -11.74 38.50 13.24
CA SER A 30 -13.19 38.67 13.06
C SER A 30 -13.67 38.36 11.64
N THR A 31 -12.81 38.51 10.63
CA THR A 31 -13.11 38.11 9.25
C THR A 31 -13.00 36.60 9.11
N TYR A 32 -11.92 36.02 9.66
CA TYR A 32 -11.71 34.57 9.70
C TYR A 32 -12.87 33.84 10.38
N MET A 33 -13.29 34.29 11.57
CA MET A 33 -14.38 33.66 12.31
C MET A 33 -15.73 33.76 11.60
N ARG A 34 -16.01 34.89 10.93
CA ARG A 34 -17.23 35.04 10.13
C ARG A 34 -17.24 34.10 8.93
N ASP A 35 -16.11 34.00 8.23
CA ASP A 35 -15.97 33.13 7.08
C ASP A 35 -16.14 31.65 7.48
N ARG A 36 -15.50 31.21 8.56
CA ARG A 36 -15.66 29.86 9.12
C ARG A 36 -17.07 29.56 9.62
N LEU A 37 -17.76 30.54 10.20
CA LEU A 37 -19.13 30.37 10.68
C LEU A 37 -20.13 30.24 9.51
N LEU A 38 -19.82 30.88 8.38
CA LEU A 38 -20.63 30.84 7.17
C LEU A 38 -20.21 29.74 6.20
N GLU A 39 -19.05 29.10 6.43
CA GLU A 39 -18.61 27.96 5.65
C GLU A 39 -19.65 26.84 5.81
N PRO A 40 -20.24 26.34 4.71
CA PRO A 40 -21.20 25.26 4.77
C PRO A 40 -20.51 24.10 5.47
N SER A 41 -21.06 23.73 6.62
CA SER A 41 -20.45 22.77 7.51
C SER A 41 -20.16 21.50 6.72
N LYS A 42 -18.87 21.18 6.52
CA LYS A 42 -18.43 19.86 6.05
C LYS A 42 -18.69 18.82 7.15
N VAL A 43 -19.94 18.72 7.59
CA VAL A 43 -20.43 17.70 8.54
C VAL A 43 -20.77 16.41 7.78
N ASP A 44 -20.37 16.30 6.51
CA ASP A 44 -20.25 15.03 5.77
C ASP A 44 -18.88 14.32 6.00
N SER A 45 -18.15 14.66 7.06
CA SER A 45 -16.84 14.09 7.37
C SER A 45 -16.87 12.65 7.92
N HIS A 46 -18.04 12.12 8.30
CA HIS A 46 -18.17 10.73 8.76
C HIS A 46 -18.28 9.71 7.62
N GLN A 47 -18.85 10.06 6.47
CA GLN A 47 -18.87 9.17 5.30
C GLN A 47 -17.49 9.10 4.65
N GLY A 48 -16.82 10.24 4.47
CA GLY A 48 -15.46 10.28 3.93
C GLY A 48 -14.42 9.55 4.81
N GLY A 49 -14.61 9.51 6.13
CA GLY A 49 -13.72 8.78 7.04
C GLY A 49 -13.92 7.27 7.02
N ILE A 50 -15.17 6.79 6.91
CA ILE A 50 -15.48 5.36 6.82
C ILE A 50 -15.04 4.79 5.47
N ASP A 51 -15.28 5.53 4.37
CA ASP A 51 -14.85 5.11 3.04
C ASP A 51 -13.32 5.12 2.91
N GLN A 52 -12.63 6.14 3.45
CA GLN A 52 -11.16 6.15 3.49
C GLN A 52 -10.58 5.02 4.34
N TRP A 53 -11.22 4.68 5.48
CA TRP A 53 -10.79 3.57 6.32
C TRP A 53 -10.99 2.22 5.62
N ALA A 54 -12.13 2.03 4.94
CA ALA A 54 -12.39 0.81 4.16
C ALA A 54 -11.38 0.65 3.00
N ASP A 55 -11.06 1.74 2.31
CA ASP A 55 -10.05 1.75 1.25
C ASP A 55 -8.64 1.45 1.80
N GLN A 56 -8.27 2.02 2.95
CA GLN A 56 -7.00 1.71 3.61
C GLN A 56 -6.90 0.23 3.99
N GLN A 57 -7.96 -0.34 4.54
CA GLN A 57 -7.98 -1.76 4.93
C GLN A 57 -7.88 -2.68 3.71
N ARG A 58 -8.53 -2.30 2.61
CA ARG A 58 -8.42 -3.03 1.33
C ARG A 58 -6.99 -2.97 0.80
N ILE A 59 -6.35 -1.81 0.81
CA ILE A 59 -4.96 -1.65 0.38
C ILE A 59 -4.02 -2.48 1.26
N MET A 60 -4.20 -2.47 2.58
CA MET A 60 -3.40 -3.30 3.49
C MET A 60 -3.57 -4.79 3.18
N SER A 61 -4.79 -5.27 2.96
CA SER A 61 -5.03 -6.67 2.61
C SER A 61 -4.38 -7.07 1.29
N LEU A 62 -4.38 -6.17 0.30
CA LEU A 62 -3.70 -6.39 -0.98
C LEU A 62 -2.18 -6.43 -0.81
N LEU A 63 -1.62 -5.57 0.03
CA LEU A 63 -0.19 -5.56 0.35
C LEU A 63 0.25 -6.83 1.07
N GLU A 64 -0.52 -7.30 2.05
CA GLU A 64 -0.26 -8.58 2.72
C GLU A 64 -0.29 -9.75 1.73
N SER A 65 -1.27 -9.77 0.82
CA SER A 65 -1.35 -10.80 -0.21
C SER A 65 -0.15 -10.77 -1.17
N LEU A 66 0.35 -9.58 -1.49
CA LEU A 66 1.52 -9.39 -2.36
C LEU A 66 2.80 -9.80 -1.64
N ASP A 67 2.97 -9.45 -0.37
CA ASP A 67 4.11 -9.85 0.44
C ASP A 67 4.16 -11.38 0.58
N GLN A 68 3.02 -12.03 0.81
CA GLN A 68 2.94 -13.48 0.87
C GLN A 68 3.26 -14.14 -0.48
N ALA A 69 2.73 -13.61 -1.59
CA ALA A 69 3.09 -14.08 -2.93
C ALA A 69 4.59 -13.89 -3.24
N GLN A 70 5.17 -12.77 -2.78
CA GLN A 70 6.60 -12.50 -2.93
C GLN A 70 7.45 -13.46 -2.10
N ALA A 71 7.04 -13.78 -0.87
CA ALA A 71 7.71 -14.75 -0.01
C ALA A 71 7.71 -16.15 -0.66
N THR A 72 6.57 -16.58 -1.22
CA THR A 72 6.46 -17.83 -1.97
C THR A 72 7.40 -17.85 -3.19
N ASN A 73 7.43 -16.77 -3.97
CA ASN A 73 8.32 -16.65 -5.13
C ASN A 73 9.81 -16.70 -4.73
N ARG A 74 10.20 -16.05 -3.62
CA ARG A 74 11.57 -16.12 -3.11
C ARG A 74 11.96 -17.53 -2.68
N THR A 75 11.08 -18.25 -2.01
CA THR A 75 11.30 -19.65 -1.61
C THR A 75 11.48 -20.53 -2.85
N ILE A 76 10.64 -20.35 -3.86
CA ILE A 76 10.70 -21.09 -5.12
C ILE A 76 12.01 -20.82 -5.85
N LEU A 77 12.42 -19.55 -5.96
CA LEU A 77 13.72 -19.19 -6.54
C LEU A 77 14.90 -19.82 -5.77
N ALA A 78 14.84 -19.83 -4.44
CA ALA A 78 15.87 -20.46 -3.62
C ALA A 78 15.94 -21.98 -3.86
N ILE A 79 14.79 -22.65 -3.99
CA ILE A 79 14.72 -24.08 -4.34
C ILE A 79 15.28 -24.33 -5.74
N VAL A 80 14.92 -23.52 -6.74
CA VAL A 80 15.46 -23.63 -8.11
C VAL A 80 16.99 -23.46 -8.11
N VAL A 81 17.50 -22.44 -7.43
CA VAL A 81 18.96 -22.22 -7.32
C VAL A 81 19.64 -23.40 -6.62
N TYR A 82 19.02 -23.95 -5.58
CA TYR A 82 19.53 -25.12 -4.86
C TYR A 82 19.57 -26.37 -5.75
N LEU A 83 18.48 -26.67 -6.46
CA LEU A 83 18.38 -27.82 -7.38
C LEU A 83 19.34 -27.67 -8.57
N LEU A 84 19.47 -26.47 -9.14
CA LEU A 84 20.47 -26.18 -10.18
C LEU A 84 21.90 -26.41 -9.69
N ARG A 85 22.19 -26.01 -8.46
CA ARG A 85 23.50 -26.25 -7.83
C ARG A 85 23.76 -27.74 -7.61
N GLN A 86 22.72 -28.50 -7.26
CA GLN A 86 22.81 -29.94 -7.00
C GLN A 86 22.90 -30.78 -8.30
N ASN A 87 22.22 -30.37 -9.37
CA ASN A 87 22.20 -31.03 -10.68
C ASN A 87 23.21 -30.45 -11.68
N SER A 88 24.22 -29.71 -11.21
CA SER A 88 25.21 -29.01 -12.04
C SER A 88 26.12 -29.98 -12.82
N THR A 89 25.59 -30.53 -13.90
CA THR A 89 26.35 -30.83 -15.12
C THR A 89 26.13 -29.65 -16.06
N GLN A 90 27.22 -29.08 -16.59
CA GLN A 90 27.23 -27.81 -17.33
C GLN A 90 26.17 -27.69 -18.46
N GLY A 91 25.73 -28.82 -19.05
CA GLY A 91 24.74 -28.85 -20.13
C GLY A 91 23.32 -28.42 -19.73
N LYS A 92 22.84 -28.81 -18.54
CA LYS A 92 21.47 -28.49 -18.10
C LYS A 92 21.27 -27.01 -17.80
N LEU A 93 22.32 -26.34 -17.32
CA LEU A 93 22.31 -24.90 -17.08
C LEU A 93 22.25 -24.10 -18.39
N SER A 94 22.90 -24.57 -19.46
CA SER A 94 22.83 -23.90 -20.76
C SER A 94 21.45 -24.06 -21.43
N GLU A 95 20.82 -25.22 -21.31
CA GLU A 95 19.47 -25.46 -21.81
C GLU A 95 18.45 -24.58 -21.08
N LEU A 96 18.49 -24.56 -19.75
CA LEU A 96 17.60 -23.70 -18.96
C LEU A 96 17.80 -22.22 -19.29
N ARG A 97 19.05 -21.79 -19.50
CA ARG A 97 19.34 -20.40 -19.89
C ARG A 97 18.74 -20.06 -21.27
N ALA A 98 18.77 -21.01 -22.21
CA ALA A 98 18.19 -20.82 -23.54
C ALA A 98 16.66 -20.74 -23.47
N GLU A 99 16.00 -21.63 -22.72
CA GLU A 99 14.55 -21.62 -22.50
C GLU A 99 14.09 -20.34 -21.79
N LEU A 100 14.81 -19.92 -20.75
CA LEU A 100 14.54 -18.66 -20.05
C LEU A 100 14.73 -17.44 -20.95
N SER A 101 15.70 -17.47 -21.87
CA SER A 101 15.93 -16.37 -22.82
C SER A 101 14.86 -16.25 -23.91
N ALA A 102 14.12 -17.33 -24.17
CA ALA A 102 13.00 -17.33 -25.09
C ALA A 102 11.71 -16.77 -24.46
N LEU A 103 11.64 -16.71 -23.12
CA LEU A 103 10.52 -16.16 -22.38
C LEU A 103 10.76 -14.65 -22.19
N GLY A 104 9.78 -13.83 -22.60
CA GLY A 104 9.94 -12.38 -22.73
C GLY A 104 9.94 -11.64 -21.39
N SER A 105 9.53 -12.32 -20.32
CA SER A 105 9.50 -11.79 -18.96
C SER A 105 9.83 -12.85 -17.91
N ASN A 106 10.33 -12.39 -16.77
CA ASN A 106 10.59 -13.25 -15.61
C ASN A 106 9.30 -13.89 -15.06
N GLU A 107 8.15 -13.26 -15.27
CA GLU A 107 6.84 -13.78 -14.85
C GLU A 107 6.41 -14.96 -15.74
N GLU A 108 6.62 -14.88 -17.05
CA GLU A 108 6.39 -16.00 -17.99
C GLU A 108 7.33 -17.17 -17.70
N ALA A 109 8.60 -16.88 -17.41
CA ALA A 109 9.59 -17.87 -17.00
C ALA A 109 9.17 -18.63 -15.73
N LEU A 110 8.73 -17.89 -14.70
CA LEU A 110 8.25 -18.50 -13.46
C LEU A 110 6.97 -19.29 -13.71
N ALA A 111 5.99 -18.75 -14.44
CA ALA A 111 4.74 -19.44 -14.73
C ALA A 111 4.94 -20.78 -15.46
N ALA A 112 5.93 -20.87 -16.36
CA ALA A 112 6.27 -22.10 -17.06
C ALA A 112 6.97 -23.14 -16.16
N LEU A 113 7.85 -22.70 -15.25
CA LEU A 113 8.66 -23.57 -14.40
C LEU A 113 7.96 -24.01 -13.11
N LEU A 114 7.05 -23.17 -12.59
CA LEU A 114 6.31 -23.39 -11.34
C LEU A 114 5.60 -24.75 -11.25
N PRO A 115 4.87 -25.24 -12.28
CA PRO A 115 4.15 -26.50 -12.19
C PRO A 115 5.05 -27.73 -12.08
N GLU A 116 6.17 -27.77 -12.81
CA GLU A 116 7.13 -28.87 -12.69
C GLU A 116 7.87 -28.82 -11.36
N LEU A 117 8.24 -27.62 -10.91
CA LEU A 117 8.89 -27.45 -9.61
C LEU A 117 7.98 -27.88 -8.46
N ALA A 118 6.67 -27.57 -8.53
CA ALA A 118 5.70 -28.03 -7.54
C ALA A 118 5.66 -29.56 -7.45
N LYS A 119 5.64 -30.26 -8.59
CA LYS A 119 5.70 -31.74 -8.64
C LYS A 119 7.00 -32.29 -8.06
N ASP A 120 8.13 -31.65 -8.36
CA ASP A 120 9.42 -32.06 -7.80
C ASP A 120 9.48 -31.83 -6.28
N ILE A 121 8.89 -30.74 -5.78
CA ILE A 121 8.77 -30.47 -4.35
C ILE A 121 7.89 -31.53 -3.68
N GLU A 122 6.70 -31.82 -4.21
CA GLU A 122 5.79 -32.86 -3.71
C GLU A 122 6.49 -34.23 -3.60
N ARG A 123 7.22 -34.59 -4.65
CA ARG A 123 8.00 -35.84 -4.71
C ARG A 123 9.14 -35.87 -3.67
N LEU A 124 9.76 -34.73 -3.39
CA LEU A 124 10.81 -34.61 -2.38
C LEU A 124 10.26 -34.53 -0.95
N SER A 125 9.03 -34.03 -0.77
CA SER A 125 8.34 -33.98 0.53
C SER A 125 7.70 -35.31 0.93
N GLY A 126 7.63 -36.29 0.03
CA GLY A 126 7.24 -37.66 0.35
C GLY A 126 5.74 -37.86 0.56
N GLU A 127 4.89 -37.05 -0.09
CA GLU A 127 3.48 -37.42 -0.28
C GLU A 127 3.39 -38.41 -1.46
N ASP A 128 3.51 -39.70 -1.15
CA ASP A 128 2.99 -40.80 -1.99
C ASP A 128 1.51 -41.06 -1.62
#